data_AF-A0A4Y7PZB4-F1
#
_entry.id   AF-A0A4Y7PZB4-F1
#
_cell.length_a   1.000
_cell.length_b   1.000
_cell.length_c   1.000
_cell.angle_alpha   90.00
_cell.angle_beta   90.00
_cell.angle_gamma   90.00
#
_symmetry.space_group_name_H-M   'P 1'
#
loop_
_entity.id
_entity.type
_entity.pdbx_description
1 polymer ?
#
loop_
_entity_poly.entity_id
_entity_poly.type
_entity_poly.pdbx_seq_one_letter_code
_entity_poly.pdbx_strand_id
1 'polypeptide(L)'
;MSDAPTPSEILDVFNVVVNARYATCVATALIAYDYVLTLDLEINHIWSQPFSGATILYLMNRYGYPLQLALELVLISDIIPLNDKMQRRW
;
A
#
# COMPACT_ATOMS: atom_id res chain seq x y z
N MET A 1 -7.10 37.55 -13.37
CA MET A 1 -7.38 36.45 -14.30
C MET A 1 -6.56 35.29 -13.78
N SER A 2 -7.17 34.23 -13.26
CA SER A 2 -6.43 33.04 -12.82
C SER A 2 -5.85 32.40 -14.07
N ASP A 3 -4.55 32.49 -14.29
CA ASP A 3 -3.90 31.84 -15.42
C ASP A 3 -4.24 30.36 -15.36
N ALA A 4 -4.88 29.86 -16.41
CA ALA A 4 -5.18 28.45 -16.52
C ALA A 4 -3.84 27.68 -16.54
N PRO A 5 -3.73 26.55 -15.83
CA PRO A 5 -2.48 25.80 -15.75
C PRO A 5 -2.00 25.46 -17.16
N THR A 6 -0.73 25.74 -17.41
CA THR A 6 -0.11 25.49 -18.71
C THR A 6 -0.01 23.97 -18.95
N PRO A 7 -0.04 23.51 -20.22
CA PRO A 7 0.02 22.08 -20.53
C PRO A 7 1.23 21.34 -19.92
N SER A 8 2.36 22.02 -19.75
CA SER A 8 3.56 21.48 -19.11
C SER A 8 3.38 21.23 -17.61
N GLU A 9 2.72 22.13 -16.89
CA GLU A 9 2.48 21.98 -15.45
C GLU A 9 1.56 20.79 -15.16
N ILE A 10 0.56 20.55 -16.03
CA ILE A 10 -0.34 19.41 -15.92
C ILE A 10 0.44 18.09 -16.08
N LEU A 11 1.37 18.04 -17.03
CA LEU A 11 2.19 16.85 -17.28
C LEU A 11 3.14 16.55 -16.11
N ASP A 12 3.74 17.57 -15.53
CA ASP A 12 4.62 17.41 -14.36
C ASP A 12 3.86 16.89 -13.15
N VAL A 13 2.67 17.45 -12.86
CA VAL A 13 1.80 16.95 -11.79
C VAL A 13 1.41 15.50 -12.04
N PHE A 14 1.08 15.14 -13.28
CA PHE A 14 0.72 13.77 -13.64
C PHE A 14 1.88 12.79 -13.38
N ASN A 15 3.09 13.13 -13.83
CA ASN A 15 4.28 12.29 -13.63
C ASN A 15 4.63 12.11 -12.16
N VAL A 16 4.50 13.18 -11.35
CA VAL A 16 4.71 13.12 -9.90
C VAL A 16 3.73 12.15 -9.26
N VAL A 17 2.44 12.24 -9.60
CA VAL A 17 1.40 11.34 -9.06
C VAL A 17 1.67 9.88 -9.47
N VAL A 18 2.01 9.62 -10.73
CA VAL A 18 2.29 8.27 -11.22
C VAL A 18 3.54 7.67 -10.55
N ASN A 19 4.63 8.45 -10.43
CA ASN A 19 5.85 7.99 -9.76
C ASN A 19 5.61 7.69 -8.27
N ALA A 20 4.85 8.55 -7.58
CA ALA A 20 4.49 8.31 -6.19
C ALA A 20 3.74 6.98 -6.02
N ARG A 21 2.82 6.65 -6.93
CA ARG A 21 2.09 5.37 -6.90
C ARG A 21 3.02 4.16 -7.03
N TYR A 22 3.91 4.18 -8.02
CA TYR A 22 4.86 3.09 -8.20
C TYR A 22 5.81 2.95 -7.01
N ALA A 23 6.28 4.07 -6.45
CA ALA A 23 7.10 4.07 -5.25
C ALA A 23 6.35 3.45 -4.06
N THR A 24 5.09 3.81 -3.83
CA THR A 24 4.26 3.23 -2.77
C THR A 24 4.02 1.74 -2.99
N CYS A 25 3.72 1.29 -4.22
CA CYS A 25 3.59 -0.14 -4.53
C CYS A 25 4.85 -0.92 -4.16
N VAL A 26 6.02 -0.43 -4.58
CA VAL A 26 7.31 -1.09 -4.33
C VAL A 26 7.63 -1.09 -2.83
N ALA A 27 7.40 0.02 -2.13
CA ALA A 27 7.59 0.12 -0.69
C ALA A 27 6.70 -0.87 0.07
N THR A 28 5.41 -0.95 -0.27
CA THR A 28 4.47 -1.90 0.33
C THR A 28 4.87 -3.35 0.06
N ALA A 29 5.29 -3.66 -1.16
CA ALA A 29 5.77 -5.01 -1.52
C ALA A 29 7.03 -5.39 -0.74
N LEU A 30 7.97 -4.44 -0.56
CA LEU A 30 9.21 -4.67 0.18
C LEU A 30 8.94 -4.89 1.67
N ILE A 31 8.04 -4.09 2.25
CA ILE A 31 7.59 -4.26 3.63
C ILE A 31 6.91 -5.63 3.80
N ALA A 32 6.00 -6.01 2.90
CA ALA A 32 5.34 -7.31 2.94
C ALA A 32 6.33 -8.48 2.85
N TYR A 33 7.38 -8.34 2.02
CA TYR A 33 8.44 -9.34 1.92
C TYR A 33 9.22 -9.50 3.23
N ASP A 34 9.57 -8.39 3.89
CA ASP A 34 10.26 -8.40 5.19
C ASP A 34 9.39 -9.05 6.28
N TYR A 35 8.07 -8.84 6.23
CA TYR A 35 7.13 -9.53 7.10
C TYR A 35 7.12 -11.04 6.88
N VAL A 36 7.08 -11.52 5.63
CA VAL A 36 7.11 -12.97 5.33
C VAL A 36 8.40 -13.60 5.84
N LEU A 37 9.53 -12.90 5.73
CA LEU A 37 10.83 -13.36 6.23
C LEU A 37 10.93 -13.42 7.75
N THR A 38 10.12 -12.66 8.48
CA THR A 38 10.12 -12.66 9.95
C THR A 38 8.98 -13.50 10.54
N LEU A 39 8.06 -13.97 9.69
CA LEU A 39 6.88 -14.75 10.06
C LEU A 39 7.27 -16.11 10.63
N ASP A 40 8.33 -16.73 10.13
CA ASP A 40 8.87 -18.01 10.64
C ASP A 40 9.35 -17.87 12.09
N LEU A 41 10.06 -16.79 12.41
CA LEU A 41 10.52 -16.46 13.76
C LEU A 41 9.35 -16.15 14.68
N GLU A 42 8.36 -15.40 14.19
CA GLU A 42 7.12 -15.11 14.92
C GLU A 42 6.37 -16.40 15.27
N ILE A 43 6.15 -17.30 14.30
CA ILE A 43 5.49 -18.59 14.54
C ILE A 43 6.21 -19.38 15.63
N ASN A 44 7.53 -19.47 15.54
CA ASN A 44 8.32 -20.24 16.50
C ASN A 44 8.35 -19.64 17.91
N HIS A 45 8.35 -18.31 18.06
CA HIS A 45 8.54 -17.66 19.36
C HIS A 45 7.26 -17.15 20.00
N ILE A 46 6.27 -16.76 19.21
CA ILE A 46 5.04 -16.10 19.67
C ILE A 46 3.87 -17.06 19.61
N TRP A 47 3.73 -17.81 18.52
CA TRP A 47 2.62 -18.74 18.34
C TRP A 47 2.84 -20.09 19.03
N SER A 48 4.09 -20.43 19.37
CA SER A 48 4.41 -21.59 20.21
C SER A 48 4.21 -21.35 21.71
N GLN A 49 4.01 -20.09 22.14
CA GLN A 49 3.80 -19.73 23.55
C GLN A 49 2.29 -19.68 23.87
N PRO A 50 1.89 -19.88 25.15
CA PRO A 50 0.48 -19.81 25.52
C PRO A 50 -0.08 -18.42 25.16
N PHE A 51 -1.18 -18.42 24.42
CA PHE A 51 -1.81 -17.22 23.87
C PHE A 51 -2.15 -16.25 25.00
N SER A 52 -1.39 -15.16 25.11
CA SER A 52 -1.55 -14.15 26.16
C SER A 52 -2.09 -12.84 25.58
N GLY A 53 -2.59 -11.95 26.43
CA GLY A 53 -2.98 -10.60 26.00
C GLY A 53 -1.82 -9.81 25.36
N ALA A 54 -0.58 -10.12 25.72
CA ALA A 54 0.60 -9.53 25.09
C ALA A 54 0.77 -9.97 23.62
N THR A 55 0.37 -11.20 23.28
CA THR A 55 0.36 -11.70 21.89
C THR A 55 -0.63 -10.93 21.03
N ILE A 56 -1.81 -10.62 21.57
CA ILE A 56 -2.84 -9.83 20.88
C ILE A 56 -2.38 -8.38 20.69
N LEU A 57 -1.83 -7.76 21.74
CA LEU A 57 -1.26 -6.40 21.65
C LEU A 57 -0.09 -6.31 20.67
N TYR A 58 0.74 -7.35 20.60
CA TYR A 58 1.80 -7.48 19.62
C TYR A 58 1.25 -7.60 18.21
N LEU A 59 0.22 -8.44 17.99
CA LEU A 59 -0.40 -8.60 16.69
C LEU A 59 -1.05 -7.29 16.20
N MET A 60 -1.77 -6.59 17.08
CA MET A 60 -2.40 -5.32 16.74
C MET A 60 -1.38 -4.24 16.36
N ASN A 61 -0.27 -4.14 17.08
CA ASN A 61 0.80 -3.19 16.74
C ASN A 61 1.56 -3.58 15.47
N ARG A 62 1.83 -4.88 15.27
CA ARG A 62 2.68 -5.35 14.18
C ARG A 62 1.95 -5.43 12.85
N TYR A 63 0.66 -5.76 12.85
CA TYR A 63 -0.15 -5.90 11.64
C TYR A 63 -1.05 -4.68 11.36
N GLY A 64 -1.20 -3.74 12.30
CA GLY A 64 -2.01 -2.54 12.10
C GLY A 64 -1.49 -1.61 11.00
N TYR A 65 -0.20 -1.28 11.04
CA TYR A 65 0.44 -0.41 10.05
C TYR A 65 0.50 -1.01 8.63
N PRO A 66 0.92 -2.28 8.41
CA PRO A 66 0.90 -2.85 7.07
C PRO A 66 -0.53 -3.02 6.51
N LEU A 67 -1.51 -3.26 7.38
CA LEU A 67 -2.92 -3.31 6.96
C LEU A 67 -3.41 -1.92 6.51
N GLN A 68 -3.02 -0.86 7.21
CA GLN A 68 -3.30 0.52 6.80
C GLN A 68 -2.67 0.85 5.43
N LEU A 69 -1.40 0.46 5.22
CA LEU A 69 -0.70 0.61 3.93
C LEU A 69 -1.37 -0.18 2.79
N ALA A 70 -1.84 -1.40 3.07
CA ALA A 70 -2.55 -2.22 2.10
C ALA A 70 -3.90 -1.60 1.71
N LEU A 71 -4.65 -1.06 2.68
CA LEU A 71 -5.90 -0.35 2.42
C LEU A 71 -5.68 0.91 1.59
N GLU A 72 -4.63 1.68 1.90
CA GLU A 72 -4.26 2.88 1.12
C GLU A 72 -3.96 2.52 -0.34
N LEU A 73 -3.25 1.41 -0.57
CA LEU A 73 -2.96 0.92 -1.91
C LEU A 73 -4.24 0.54 -2.69
N VAL A 74 -5.19 -0.14 -2.02
CA VAL A 74 -6.49 -0.52 -2.61
C VAL A 74 -7.30 0.72 -2.95
N LEU A 75 -7.39 1.69 -2.05
CA LEU A 75 -8.11 2.95 -2.28
C LEU A 75 -7.51 3.73 -3.46
N ILE A 76 -6.18 3.81 -3.56
CA ILE A 76 -5.50 4.46 -4.70
C ILE A 76 -5.79 3.72 -6.02
N SER A 77 -5.97 2.40 -5.97
CA SER A 77 -6.33 1.60 -7.15
C SER A 77 -7.78 1.84 -7.60
N ASP A 78 -8.69 2.07 -6.66
CA ASP A 78 -10.11 2.31 -6.92
C ASP A 78 -10.43 3.76 -7.31
N ILE A 79 -9.74 4.75 -6.72
CA ILE A 79 -9.96 6.18 -6.98
C ILE A 79 -9.44 6.59 -8.37
N ILE A 80 -8.37 5.94 -8.85
CA ILE A 80 -7.81 6.17 -10.20
C ILE A 80 -7.69 4.81 -10.87
N PRO A 81 -8.80 4.31 -11.47
CA PRO A 81 -8.75 3.04 -12.16
C PRO A 81 -7.75 3.16 -13.32
N LEU A 82 -6.64 2.41 -13.23
CA LEU A 82 -5.82 2.04 -14.40
C LEU A 82 -6.55 1.03 -15.29
N ASN A 83 -7.88 1.01 -15.21
CA ASN A 83 -8.68 0.01 -15.88
C ASN A 83 -9.31 0.66 -17.09
N ASP A 84 -8.62 0.48 -18.20
CA ASP A 84 -9.09 0.51 -19.58
C ASP A 84 -10.29 -0.45 -19.83
N LYS A 85 -11.21 -0.61 -18.89
CA LYS A 85 -12.50 -1.25 -19.12
C LYS A 85 -13.42 -0.42 -20.03
N MET A 86 -12.96 0.70 -20.58
CA MET A 86 -13.57 1.36 -21.73
C MET A 86 -13.02 0.90 -23.10
N GLN A 87 -12.17 -0.13 -23.17
CA GLN A 87 -11.90 -0.84 -24.44
C GLN A 87 -12.87 -2.00 -24.73
N ARG A 88 -13.90 -2.24 -23.90
CA ARG A 88 -14.93 -3.24 -24.19
C ARG A 88 -16.33 -2.76 -23.82
N ARG A 89 -16.99 -2.03 -24.73
CA ARG A 89 -18.41 -2.22 -25.08
C ARG A 89 -18.83 -1.24 -26.18
N TRP A 90 -18.83 -1.80 -27.41
CA TRP A 90 -19.36 -1.30 -28.69
C TRP A 90 -18.48 -0.34 -29.46
#